data_AF-A0A529VLJ3-F1
#
_entry.id   AF-A0A529VLJ3-F1
#
_cell.length_a   1.000
_cell.length_b   1.000
_cell.length_c   1.000
_cell.angle_alpha   90.00
_cell.angle_beta   90.00
_cell.angle_gamma   90.00
#
_symmetry.space_group_name_H-M   'P 1'
#
loop_
_entity.id
_entity.type
_entity.pdbx_description
1 polymer ?
#
loop_
_entity_poly.entity_id
_entity_poly.type
_entity_poly.pdbx_seq_one_letter_code
_entity_poly.pdbx_strand_id
1 'polypeptide(L)' 'HAPWIDGVVMPVVWKRRHGKGRVFYSSLGHVAKEFEVPQMRTILRRGLVWAAR' A
#
# COMPACT_ATOMS: atom_id res chain seq x y z
N HIS A 1 -8.54 22.76 4.30
CA HIS A 1 -8.23 22.14 5.60
C HIS A 1 -9.46 21.35 6.04
N ALA A 2 -9.31 20.09 6.48
CA ALA A 2 -10.42 19.17 6.75
C ALA A 2 -10.46 18.77 8.25
N PRO A 3 -11.02 19.61 9.13
CA PRO A 3 -10.93 19.41 10.59
C PRO A 3 -11.70 18.18 11.11
N TRP A 4 -12.66 17.65 10.35
CA TRP A 4 -13.49 16.51 10.76
C TRP A 4 -12.76 15.15 10.74
N ILE A 5 -11.53 15.10 10.21
CA ILE A 5 -10.67 13.90 10.22
C ILE A 5 -9.42 14.08 11.08
N ASP A 6 -9.38 15.11 11.94
CA ASP A 6 -8.21 15.37 12.76
C ASP A 6 -7.93 14.20 13.72
N GLY A 7 -6.66 13.84 13.88
CA GLY A 7 -6.22 12.68 14.67
C GLY A 7 -6.44 11.29 14.05
N VAL A 8 -7.05 11.17 12.86
CA VAL A 8 -7.25 9.87 12.21
C VAL A 8 -5.92 9.30 11.69
N VAL A 9 -5.57 8.08 12.14
CA VAL A 9 -4.47 7.30 11.56
C VAL A 9 -5.01 6.39 10.47
N MET A 10 -4.81 6.77 9.20
CA MET A 10 -5.25 5.99 8.05
C MET A 10 -4.13 5.07 7.55
N PRO A 11 -4.30 3.74 7.54
CA PRO A 11 -3.29 2.82 7.04
C PRO A 11 -3.19 2.92 5.51
N VAL A 12 -2.03 3.37 5.02
CA VAL A 12 -1.78 3.57 3.57
C VAL A 12 -1.20 2.33 2.87
N VAL A 13 -0.59 1.41 3.62
CA VAL A 13 -0.07 0.13 3.11
C VAL A 13 -0.27 -0.95 4.15
N TRP A 14 -0.81 -2.10 3.75
CA TRP A 14 -1.00 -3.25 4.63
C TRP A 14 -1.11 -4.56 3.85
N LYS A 15 -1.03 -5.68 4.57
CA LYS A 15 -1.27 -7.02 4.03
C LYS A 15 -2.11 -7.84 4.99
N ARG A 16 -2.97 -8.72 4.47
CA ARG A 16 -3.75 -9.67 5.27
C ARG A 16 -3.93 -11.00 4.53
N ARG A 17 -4.30 -12.05 5.26
CA ARG A 17 -4.78 -13.30 4.67
C ARG A 17 -6.30 -13.28 4.53
N HIS A 18 -6.81 -13.94 3.49
CA HIS A 18 -8.23 -14.20 3.32
C HIS A 18 -8.39 -15.68 2.92
N GLY A 19 -8.72 -16.52 3.90
CA GLY A 19 -8.59 -17.97 3.76
C GLY A 19 -7.16 -18.37 3.39
N LYS A 20 -7.00 -19.15 2.32
CA LYS A 20 -5.68 -19.52 1.76
C LYS A 20 -5.05 -18.40 0.92
N GLY A 21 -5.84 -17.42 0.49
CA GLY A 21 -5.39 -16.30 -0.32
C GLY A 21 -4.64 -15.22 0.47
N ARG A 22 -3.85 -14.43 -0.26
CA ARG A 22 -3.07 -13.31 0.27
C ARG A 22 -3.50 -12.00 -0.39
N VAL A 23 -3.74 -10.99 0.44
CA VAL A 23 -4.16 -9.65 -0.01
C VAL A 23 -3.11 -8.64 0.42
N PHE A 24 -2.55 -7.93 -0.55
CA PHE A 24 -1.70 -6.77 -0.35
C PHE A 24 -2.45 -5.53 -0.83
N TYR A 25 -2.48 -4.47 -0.01
CA TYR A 25 -3.09 -3.19 -0.33
C TYR A 25 -2.08 -2.06 -0.19
N SER A 26 -2.14 -1.12 -1.13
CA SER A 26 -1.37 0.13 -1.11
C SER A 26 -2.24 1.23 -1.71
N SER A 27 -2.42 2.34 -0.98
CA SER A 27 -3.06 3.57 -1.49
C SER A 27 -2.06 4.51 -2.17
N LEU A 28 -0.77 4.18 -2.17
CA LEU A 28 0.27 4.90 -2.89
C LEU A 28 0.22 4.58 -4.39
N GLY A 29 0.68 5.49 -5.25
CA GLY A 29 0.74 5.29 -6.70
C GLY A 29 -0.28 6.13 -7.48
N HIS A 30 -0.54 7.37 -7.05
CA HIS A 30 -1.48 8.25 -7.75
C HIS A 30 -1.00 8.58 -9.17
N VAL A 31 0.32 8.69 -9.36
CA VAL A 31 0.96 8.86 -10.67
C VAL A 31 2.17 7.94 -10.85
N ALA A 32 2.45 7.54 -12.08
CA ALA A 32 3.54 6.60 -12.40
C ALA A 32 4.93 7.09 -11.96
N LYS A 33 5.15 8.41 -11.96
CA LYS A 33 6.40 9.04 -11.51
C LYS A 33 6.75 8.70 -10.06
N GLU A 34 5.77 8.37 -9.22
CA GLU A 34 6.03 7.97 -7.83
C GLU A 34 6.88 6.70 -7.71
N PHE A 35 6.93 5.87 -8.75
CA PHE A 35 7.83 4.70 -8.80
C PHE A 35 9.31 5.05 -9.00
N GLU A 36 9.62 6.31 -9.31
CA GLU A 36 11.00 6.81 -9.27
C GLU A 36 11.51 6.87 -7.82
N VAL A 37 10.62 6.98 -6.82
CA VAL A 37 10.96 6.87 -5.39
C VAL A 37 11.30 5.42 -5.07
N PRO A 38 12.56 5.09 -4.70
CA PRO A 38 13.00 3.71 -4.54
C PRO A 38 12.19 2.93 -3.50
N GLN A 39 11.74 3.58 -2.43
CA GLN A 39 10.97 3.00 -1.34
C GLN A 39 9.58 2.56 -1.81
N MET A 40 8.90 3.39 -2.59
CA MET A 40 7.58 3.10 -3.16
C MET A 40 7.65 1.90 -4.11
N ARG A 41 8.62 1.92 -5.03
CA ARG A 41 8.87 0.79 -5.94
C ARG A 41 9.20 -0.50 -5.18
N THR A 42 10.00 -0.39 -4.12
CA THR A 42 10.42 -1.54 -3.30
C THR A 42 9.24 -2.17 -2.56
N ILE A 43 8.38 -1.36 -1.92
CA ILE A 43 7.25 -1.88 -1.15
C ILE A 43 6.20 -2.51 -2.07
N LEU A 44 5.89 -1.89 -3.22
CA LEU A 44 4.96 -2.46 -4.20
C LEU A 44 5.49 -3.80 -4.72
N ARG A 45 6.73 -3.85 -5.21
CA ARG A 45 7.33 -5.08 -5.73
C ARG A 45 7.29 -6.21 -4.71
N ARG A 46 7.67 -5.95 -3.45
CA ARG A 46 7.65 -6.95 -2.38
C ARG A 46 6.23 -7.40 -2.04
N GLY A 47 5.28 -6.47 -2.01
CA GLY A 47 3.86 -6.73 -1.78
C GLY A 47 3.25 -7.65 -2.84
N LEU A 48 3.47 -7.33 -4.12
CA LEU A 48 3.01 -8.13 -5.26
C LEU A 48 3.59 -9.54 -5.25
N VAL A 49 4.92 -9.67 -5.08
CA VAL A 49 5.58 -10.99 -5.00
C VAL A 49 5.07 -11.79 -3.80
N TRP A 50 4.79 -11.13 -2.67
CA TRP A 50 4.22 -11.83 -1.51
C TRP A 50 2.80 -12.32 -1.77
N ALA A 51 1.96 -11.52 -2.44
CA ALA A 51 0.56 -11.86 -2.72
C ALA A 51 0.39 -12.93 -3.82
N ALA A 52 1.32 -12.99 -4.77
CA ALA A 52 1.28 -13.93 -5.90
C ALA A 52 1.69 -15.37 -5.54
N ARG A 53 2.32 -15.56 -4.38
CA ARG A 53 2.66 -16.89 -3.87
C ARG A 53 1.45 -17.52 -3.17
#